data_AF-A0AA39TX56-F1
#
_entry.id   AF-A0AA39TX56-F1
#
_cell.length_a   1.000
_cell.length_b   1.000
_cell.length_c   1.000
_cell.angle_alpha   90.00
_cell.angle_beta   90.00
_cell.angle_gamma   90.00
#
_symmetry.space_group_name_H-M   'P 1'
#
loop_
_entity.id
_entity.type
_entity.pdbx_description
1 polymer ?
#
loop_
_entity_poly.entity_id
_entity_poly.type
_entity_poly.pdbx_seq_one_letter_code
_entity_poly.pdbx_strand_id
1 'polypeptide(L)'
;MDSSLILERSGIGAASILVKFGIKQVVDLPGGGKEYNDHANTVTTEAISSKHPELWDQLSRQCDMDGSRLMGGNGVDAVIKICPWEDEYWKELCRQTG
;
A
#
# COMPACT_ATOMS: atom_id res chain seq x y z
N MET A 1 8.92 0.74 8.21
CA MET A 1 10.13 0.18 8.83
C MET A 1 10.55 -1.01 7.98
N ASP A 2 11.81 -1.07 7.54
CA ASP A 2 12.27 -2.08 6.59
C ASP A 2 12.94 -3.25 7.35
N SER A 3 12.14 -4.25 7.70
CA SER A 3 12.58 -5.40 8.50
C SER A 3 13.58 -6.28 7.76
N SER A 4 13.45 -6.42 6.45
CA SER A 4 14.37 -7.20 5.60
C SER A 4 15.78 -6.61 5.63
N LEU A 5 15.91 -5.29 5.50
CA LEU A 5 17.22 -4.61 5.57
C LEU A 5 17.89 -4.72 6.95
N ILE A 6 17.12 -4.76 8.03
CA ILE A 6 17.66 -4.97 9.38
C ILE A 6 18.25 -6.37 9.52
N LEU A 7 17.57 -7.39 8.98
CA LEU A 7 18.05 -8.78 9.00
C LEU A 7 19.35 -8.94 8.21
N GLU A 8 19.43 -8.40 7.00
CA GLU A 8 20.64 -8.50 6.16
C GLU A 8 21.83 -7.83 6.84
N ARG A 9 21.64 -6.63 7.43
CA ARG A 9 22.70 -5.94 8.20
C ARG A 9 23.11 -6.67 9.48
N SER A 10 22.23 -7.54 9.99
CA SER A 10 22.50 -8.42 11.13
C SER A 10 23.15 -9.76 10.73
N GLY A 11 23.46 -9.94 9.43
CA GLY A 11 24.04 -11.18 8.91
C GLY A 11 23.03 -12.30 8.66
N ILE A 12 21.73 -11.98 8.60
CA ILE A 12 20.64 -12.92 8.34
C ILE A 12 20.11 -12.64 6.93
N GLY A 13 20.47 -13.47 5.97
CA GLY A 13 20.14 -13.25 4.56
C GLY A 13 20.99 -14.10 3.63
N ALA A 14 20.84 -13.88 2.32
CA ALA A 14 21.54 -14.66 1.31
C ALA A 14 23.06 -14.40 1.34
N ALA A 15 23.87 -15.47 1.38
CA ALA A 15 25.33 -15.37 1.40
C ALA A 15 25.90 -14.51 0.25
N SER A 16 25.31 -14.62 -0.95
CA SER A 16 25.72 -13.86 -2.13
C SER A 16 25.54 -12.35 -2.01
N ILE A 17 24.65 -11.90 -1.12
CA ILE A 17 24.44 -10.48 -0.80
C ILE A 17 25.39 -10.09 0.33
N LEU A 18 25.41 -10.85 1.44
CA LEU A 18 26.20 -10.53 2.63
C LEU A 18 27.71 -10.45 2.37
N VAL A 19 28.26 -11.35 1.53
CA VAL A 19 29.68 -11.36 1.14
C VAL A 19 30.08 -10.09 0.41
N LYS A 20 29.20 -9.53 -0.44
CA LYS A 20 29.48 -8.28 -1.18
C LYS A 20 29.68 -7.08 -0.25
N PHE A 21 29.05 -7.12 0.92
CA PHE A 21 29.09 -6.04 1.91
C PHE A 21 29.99 -6.33 3.11
N GLY A 22 30.77 -7.42 3.07
CA GLY A 22 31.69 -7.79 4.16
C GLY A 22 30.98 -8.17 5.46
N ILE A 23 29.71 -8.57 5.39
CA ILE A 23 28.92 -8.94 6.56
C ILE A 23 29.13 -10.42 6.84
N LYS A 24 29.54 -10.75 8.07
CA LYS A 24 29.63 -12.14 8.52
C LYS A 24 28.22 -12.73 8.55
N GLN A 25 27.99 -13.78 7.76
CA GLN A 25 26.73 -14.50 7.78
C GLN A 25 26.54 -15.22 9.12
N VAL A 26 25.39 -14.99 9.73
CA VAL A 26 24.91 -15.66 10.96
C VAL A 26 23.92 -16.76 10.58
N VAL A 27 22.97 -16.46 9.68
CA VAL A 27 21.97 -17.42 9.19
C VAL A 27 21.77 -17.21 7.69
N ASP A 28 21.77 -18.31 6.92
CA ASP A 28 21.44 -18.27 5.50
C ASP A 28 19.92 -18.35 5.32
N LEU A 29 19.32 -17.23 4.91
CA LEU A 29 17.88 -17.12 4.67
C LEU A 29 17.64 -16.52 3.27
N PRO A 30 17.67 -17.34 2.21
CA PRO A 30 17.64 -16.86 0.84
C PRO A 30 16.29 -16.28 0.39
N GLY A 31 15.23 -16.37 1.21
CA GLY A 31 13.90 -15.81 0.93
C GLY A 31 13.61 -14.46 1.62
N GLY A 32 14.48 -13.99 2.51
CA GLY A 32 14.29 -12.71 3.20
C GLY A 32 14.24 -11.57 2.18
N GLY A 33 13.09 -10.89 2.09
CA GLY A 33 12.90 -9.72 1.23
C GLY A 33 12.69 -9.97 -0.27
N LYS A 34 12.58 -11.22 -0.73
CA LYS A 34 12.44 -11.51 -2.19
C LYS A 34 11.03 -11.45 -2.74
N GLU A 35 10.03 -11.74 -1.91
CA GLU A 35 8.62 -11.80 -2.32
C GLU A 35 7.87 -10.57 -1.81
N TYR A 36 8.21 -9.41 -2.37
CA TYR A 36 7.45 -8.19 -2.10
C TYR A 36 6.08 -8.29 -2.76
N ASN A 37 5.04 -8.31 -1.95
CA ASN A 37 3.65 -8.32 -2.38
C ASN A 37 2.98 -7.02 -1.91
N ASP A 38 2.30 -6.34 -2.83
CA ASP A 38 1.53 -5.13 -2.54
C ASP A 38 0.22 -5.13 -3.35
N HIS A 39 -0.71 -4.26 -2.98
CA HIS A 39 -1.96 -4.03 -3.71
C HIS A 39 -1.70 -3.06 -4.86
N ALA A 40 -1.94 -3.52 -6.10
CA ALA A 40 -1.95 -2.64 -7.25
C ALA A 40 -3.18 -1.71 -7.19
N ASN A 41 -2.93 -0.42 -6.99
CA ASN A 41 -3.98 0.58 -6.87
C ASN A 41 -4.20 1.34 -8.18
N THR A 42 -5.47 1.52 -8.55
CA THR A 42 -5.91 2.39 -9.65
C THR A 42 -6.87 3.43 -9.09
N VAL A 43 -6.67 4.70 -9.45
CA VAL A 43 -7.52 5.81 -9.01
C VAL A 43 -8.24 6.41 -10.21
N THR A 44 -9.57 6.34 -10.19
CA THR A 44 -10.44 7.03 -11.16
C THR A 44 -11.18 8.15 -10.45
N THR A 45 -11.06 9.38 -10.98
CA THR A 45 -11.70 10.56 -10.40
C THR A 45 -12.76 11.09 -11.35
N GLU A 46 -13.99 11.26 -10.84
CA GLU A 46 -15.00 12.06 -11.51
C GLU A 46 -14.96 13.50 -10.98
N ALA A 47 -15.13 14.48 -11.86
CA ALA A 47 -15.09 15.89 -11.49
C ALA A 47 -16.38 16.28 -10.75
N ILE A 48 -16.40 16.07 -9.43
CA ILE A 48 -17.49 16.48 -8.53
C ILE A 48 -17.02 17.59 -7.58
N SER A 49 -15.76 18.04 -7.68
CA SER A 49 -15.16 19.00 -6.75
C SER A 49 -15.15 20.44 -7.27
N SER A 50 -15.59 21.36 -6.42
CA SER A 50 -15.28 22.79 -6.52
C SER A 50 -14.30 23.15 -5.39
N LYS A 51 -13.31 23.99 -5.68
CA LYS A 51 -12.34 24.42 -4.65
C LYS A 51 -12.96 25.50 -3.78
N HIS A 52 -13.01 25.23 -2.47
CA HIS A 52 -13.51 26.14 -1.44
C HIS A 52 -12.43 26.41 -0.38
N PRO A 53 -11.40 27.21 -0.71
CA PRO A 53 -10.29 27.48 0.20
C PRO A 53 -10.73 28.12 1.52
N GLU A 54 -11.87 28.81 1.55
CA GLU A 54 -12.47 29.40 2.74
C GLU A 54 -12.88 28.38 3.81
N LEU A 55 -13.09 27.10 3.43
CA LEU A 55 -13.51 26.07 4.37
C LEU A 55 -12.37 25.59 5.28
N TRP A 56 -11.11 25.82 4.91
CA TRP A 56 -9.96 25.32 5.69
C TRP A 56 -9.92 25.88 7.11
N ASP A 57 -10.15 27.18 7.30
CA ASP A 57 -10.15 27.80 8.62
C ASP A 57 -11.29 27.28 9.49
N GLN A 58 -12.47 27.07 8.90
CA GLN A 58 -13.64 26.55 9.61
C GLN A 58 -13.42 25.09 10.05
N LEU A 59 -12.93 24.25 9.15
CA LEU A 59 -12.69 22.83 9.39
C LEU A 59 -11.56 22.61 10.41
N SER A 60 -10.51 23.44 10.37
CA SER A 60 -9.41 23.36 11.32
C SER A 60 -9.86 23.72 12.74
N ARG A 61 -10.60 24.82 12.91
CA ARG A 61 -11.16 25.21 14.22
C ARG A 61 -12.09 24.14 14.78
N GLN A 62 -12.91 23.52 13.93
CA GLN A 62 -13.76 22.43 14.36
C GLN A 62 -12.94 21.21 14.84
N CYS A 63 -11.89 20.85 14.09
CA CYS A 63 -10.99 19.78 14.48
C CYS A 63 -10.33 20.04 15.85
N ASP A 64 -9.90 21.28 16.11
CA ASP A 64 -9.27 21.66 17.38
C ASP A 64 -10.22 21.62 18.58
N MET A 65 -11.52 21.88 18.36
CA MET A 65 -12.51 21.89 19.43
C MET A 65 -12.88 20.49 19.90
N ASP A 66 -13.16 19.57 18.98
CA ASP A 66 -13.70 18.25 19.34
C ASP A 66 -13.25 17.10 18.42
N GLY A 67 -12.44 17.36 17.40
CA GLY A 67 -11.98 16.36 16.44
C GLY A 67 -13.11 15.71 15.62
N SER A 68 -14.32 16.27 15.66
CA SER A 68 -15.50 15.68 15.04
C SER A 68 -15.68 16.12 13.58
N ARG A 69 -16.62 15.44 12.90
CA ARG A 69 -17.04 15.72 11.51
C ARG A 69 -15.91 15.48 10.49
N LEU A 70 -15.84 16.33 9.46
CA LEU A 70 -15.11 16.06 8.22
C LEU A 70 -13.61 15.81 8.42
N MET A 71 -12.97 16.54 9.34
CA MET A 71 -11.54 16.36 9.65
C MET A 71 -11.24 15.16 10.55
N GLY A 72 -12.27 14.55 11.15
CA GLY A 72 -12.17 13.28 11.88
C GLY A 72 -12.22 12.05 10.97
N GLY A 73 -12.48 12.23 9.67
CA GLY A 73 -12.51 11.16 8.66
C GLY A 73 -11.34 11.24 7.68
N ASN A 74 -11.13 10.16 6.91
CA ASN A 74 -10.12 10.10 5.85
C ASN A 74 -10.70 10.41 4.44
N GLY A 75 -11.99 10.74 4.35
CA GLY A 75 -12.70 11.01 3.09
C GLY A 75 -13.17 9.77 2.34
N VAL A 76 -13.07 8.56 2.92
CA VAL A 76 -13.57 7.31 2.33
C VAL A 76 -14.71 6.76 3.20
N ASP A 77 -15.95 7.14 2.86
CA ASP A 77 -17.13 6.78 3.65
C ASP A 77 -17.71 5.40 3.31
N ALA A 78 -17.37 4.83 2.14
CA ALA A 78 -17.84 3.53 1.69
C ALA A 78 -16.78 2.76 0.89
N VAL A 79 -16.69 1.45 1.12
CA VAL A 79 -15.76 0.54 0.43
C VAL A 79 -16.48 -0.78 0.16
N ILE A 80 -16.22 -1.36 -1.01
CA ILE A 80 -16.72 -2.69 -1.39
C ILE A 80 -15.56 -3.64 -1.67
N LYS A 81 -15.71 -4.91 -1.30
CA LYS A 81 -14.84 -6.00 -1.72
C LYS A 81 -15.60 -6.84 -2.73
N ILE A 82 -15.11 -6.89 -3.97
CA ILE A 82 -15.78 -7.58 -5.08
C ILE A 82 -15.12 -8.92 -5.35
N CYS A 83 -15.92 -9.90 -5.76
CA CYS A 83 -15.48 -11.16 -6.33
C CYS A 83 -16.23 -11.32 -7.66
N PRO A 84 -15.52 -11.55 -8.79
CA PRO A 84 -16.18 -11.72 -10.08
C PRO A 84 -17.10 -12.95 -10.11
N TRP A 85 -18.12 -12.89 -10.96
CA TRP A 85 -18.96 -14.05 -11.29
C TRP A 85 -18.27 -14.97 -12.31
N GLU A 86 -18.74 -16.22 -12.44
CA GLU A 86 -18.14 -17.20 -13.37
C GLU A 86 -18.12 -16.71 -14.84
N ASP A 87 -19.17 -16.03 -15.29
CA ASP A 87 -19.30 -15.51 -16.65
C ASP A 87 -18.49 -14.23 -16.92
N GLU A 88 -18.05 -13.53 -15.87
CA GLU A 88 -17.07 -12.45 -15.94
C GLU A 88 -15.63 -13.01 -16.01
N TYR A 89 -15.38 -14.14 -15.35
CA TYR A 89 -14.06 -14.78 -15.25
C TYR A 89 -13.53 -15.30 -16.60
N TRP A 90 -14.38 -15.94 -17.40
CA TRP A 90 -13.97 -16.57 -18.68
C TRP A 90 -13.66 -15.57 -19.80
N LYS A 91 -14.25 -14.37 -19.76
CA LYS A 91 -14.03 -13.34 -20.80
C LYS A 91 -12.62 -12.76 -20.75
N GLU A 92 -12.01 -12.69 -19.56
CA GLU A 92 -10.68 -12.10 -19.38
C GLU A 92 -9.55 -13.09 -19.70
N LEU A 93 -9.67 -14.36 -19.30
CA LEU A 93 -8.69 -15.41 -19.61
C LEU A 93 -8.55 -15.64 -21.13
N CYS A 94 -9.66 -15.72 -21.87
CA CYS A 94 -9.64 -15.89 -23.32
C CYS A 94 -9.02 -14.71 -24.08
N ARG A 95 -8.99 -13.50 -23.49
CA ARG A 95 -8.40 -12.30 -24.10
C ARG A 95 -6.88 -12.21 -23.89
N GLN A 96 -6.36 -12.87 -22.86
CA GLN A 96 -4.92 -12.89 -22.53
C GLN A 96 -4.17 -14.07 -23.16
N THR A 97 -4.87 -15.10 -23.63
CA THR A 97 -4.30 -16.28 -24.32
C THR A 97 -4.50 -16.28 -25.84
N GLY A 98 -4.87 -15.13 -26.43
CA GLY A 98 -5.06 -14.94 -27.88
C GLY A 98 -3.92 -14.19 -28.55
#